data_AF-A0A7Y1TSX0-F1
#
_entry.id   AF-A0A7Y1TSX0-F1
#
_cell.length_a   1.000
_cell.length_b   1.000
_cell.length_c   1.000
_cell.angle_alpha   90.00
_cell.angle_beta   90.00
_cell.angle_gamma   90.00
#
_symmetry.space_group_name_H-M   'P 1'
#
loop_
_entity.id
_entity.type
_entity.pdbx_description
1 polymer ?
#
loop_
_entity_poly.entity_id
_entity_poly.type
_entity_poly.pdbx_seq_one_letter_code
_entity_poly.pdbx_strand_id
1 'polypeptide(L)' 'MPTRKERLAMKRMEMPTRPAAERRLDFEEVALGYDEAAAVTEAERCLLCRRPP' A
#
# COMPACT_ATOMS: atom_id res chain seq x y z
N MET A 1 -11.22 -9.47 11.39
CA MET A 1 -11.48 -8.06 11.05
C MET A 1 -10.97 -7.19 12.19
N PRO A 2 -9.91 -6.39 11.97
CA PRO A 2 -9.31 -5.57 13.01
C PRO A 2 -10.26 -4.49 13.54
N THR A 3 -10.15 -4.18 14.82
CA THR A 3 -10.89 -3.10 15.46
C THR A 3 -10.48 -1.73 14.88
N ARG A 4 -11.30 -0.70 15.11
CA ARG A 4 -10.98 0.65 14.62
C ARG A 4 -9.66 1.19 15.18
N LYS A 5 -9.35 0.89 16.45
CA LYS A 5 -8.10 1.34 17.10
C LYS A 5 -6.88 0.66 16.48
N GLU A 6 -6.99 -0.64 16.18
CA GLU A 6 -5.92 -1.40 15.50
C GLU A 6 -5.70 -0.88 14.07
N ARG A 7 -6.77 -0.62 13.31
CA ARG A 7 -6.67 -0.03 11.95
C ARG A 7 -5.97 1.32 11.91
N LEU A 8 -6.14 2.15 12.94
CA LEU A 8 -5.44 3.43 13.09
C LEU A 8 -3.93 3.26 13.37
N ALA A 9 -3.53 2.16 14.01
CA ALA A 9 -2.13 1.87 14.31
C ALA A 9 -1.42 1.11 13.18
N MET A 10 -2.15 0.57 12.21
CA MET A 10 -1.58 -0.13 11.05
C MET A 10 -0.73 0.85 10.21
N LYS A 11 0.50 0.43 9.92
CA LYS A 11 1.38 1.12 8.98
C LYS A 11 0.89 0.88 7.55
N ARG A 12 1.26 1.79 6.63
CA ARG A 12 1.04 1.57 5.20
C ARG A 12 1.87 0.38 4.74
N MET A 13 1.29 -0.45 3.88
CA MET A 13 2.05 -1.48 3.19
C MET A 13 3.03 -0.82 2.23
N GLU A 14 4.28 -1.28 2.21
CA GLU A 14 5.28 -0.78 1.28
C GLU A 14 4.99 -1.34 -0.11
N MET A 15 4.97 -0.46 -1.12
CA MET A 15 4.78 -0.88 -2.49
C MET A 15 6.13 -1.29 -3.08
N PRO A 16 6.26 -2.53 -3.60
CA PRO A 16 7.44 -2.94 -4.34
C PRO A 16 7.73 -1.97 -5.49
N THR A 17 9.00 -1.58 -5.61
CA THR A 17 9.46 -0.69 -6.68
C THR A 17 10.71 -1.25 -7.35
N ARG A 18 10.91 -0.89 -8.62
CA ARG A 18 12.12 -1.27 -9.35
C ARG A 18 13.37 -0.64 -8.73
N PRO A 19 14.50 -1.37 -8.70
CA PRO A 19 15.77 -0.82 -8.22
C PRO A 19 16.17 0.44 -8.97
N ALA A 20 16.72 1.42 -8.24
CA ALA A 20 17.15 2.70 -8.82
C ALA A 20 18.19 2.54 -9.94
N ALA A 21 19.05 1.54 -9.83
CA ALA A 21 20.09 1.25 -10.84
C ALA A 21 19.51 0.77 -12.18
N GLU A 22 18.34 0.12 -12.16
CA GLU A 22 17.66 -0.41 -13.34
C GLU A 22 16.73 0.63 -13.97
N ARG A 23 15.84 1.24 -13.18
CA ARG A 23 14.84 2.21 -13.67
C ARG A 23 15.42 3.53 -14.19
N ARG A 24 16.73 3.76 -14.04
CA ARG A 24 17.41 4.91 -14.63
C ARG A 24 17.78 4.69 -16.11
N LEU A 25 17.67 3.45 -16.59
CA LEU A 25 18.14 3.04 -17.91
C LEU A 25 16.99 2.89 -18.93
N ASP A 26 15.74 2.93 -18.48
CA ASP A 26 14.56 2.74 -19.30
C ASP A 26 13.37 3.56 -18.78
N PHE A 27 12.23 3.44 -19.47
CA PHE A 27 10.98 4.14 -19.16
C PHE A 27 9.87 3.17 -18.69
N GLU A 28 10.24 1.96 -18.26
CA GLU A 28 9.30 0.96 -17.77
C GLU A 28 8.78 1.32 -16.38
N GLU A 29 7.61 0.79 -16.02
CA GLU A 29 6.90 1.12 -14.78
C GLU A 29 7.74 0.88 -13.52
N VAL A 30 7.82 1.88 -12.64
CA VAL A 30 8.64 1.80 -11.42
C VAL A 30 7.92 1.14 -10.26
N ALA A 31 6.63 1.45 -10.09
CA ALA A 31 5.82 0.91 -9.01
C ALA A 31 5.19 -0.41 -9.47
N LEU A 32 5.65 -1.52 -8.89
CA LEU A 32 5.25 -2.87 -9.34
C LEU A 32 3.88 -3.30 -8.80
N GLY A 33 3.19 -2.43 -8.06
CA GLY A 33 1.92 -2.73 -7.42
C GLY A 33 2.06 -3.63 -6.19
N TYR A 34 0.95 -3.80 -5.47
CA TYR A 34 0.89 -4.74 -4.35
C TYR A 34 0.62 -6.16 -4.84
N ASP A 35 1.13 -7.14 -4.10
CA ASP A 35 0.59 -8.50 -4.18
C ASP A 35 -0.79 -8.56 -3.49
N GLU A 36 -1.48 -9.69 -3.66
CA GLU A 36 -2.84 -9.87 -3.14
C GLU A 36 -2.91 -9.68 -1.62
N ALA A 37 -1.95 -10.24 -0.88
CA ALA A 37 -1.92 -10.18 0.57
C ALA A 37 -1.69 -8.76 1.08
N ALA A 38 -0.74 -8.02 0.50
CA ALA A 38 -0.48 -6.63 0.84
C ALA A 38 -1.66 -5.72 0.44
N ALA A 39 -2.30 -5.98 -0.71
CA ALA A 39 -3.48 -5.24 -1.15
C ALA A 39 -4.64 -5.38 -0.15
N VAL A 40 -4.93 -6.61 0.31
CA VAL A 40 -5.95 -6.86 1.34
C VAL A 40 -5.57 -6.16 2.65
N THR A 41 -4.31 -6.27 3.08
CA THR A 41 -3.84 -5.66 4.33
C THR A 41 -3.94 -4.12 4.30
N GLU A 42 -3.57 -3.49 3.17
CA GLU A 42 -3.71 -2.04 3.00
C GLU A 42 -5.19 -1.62 2.96
N ALA A 43 -6.05 -2.41 2.34
CA ALA A 43 -7.50 -2.15 2.31
C ALA A 43 -8.13 -2.22 3.72
N GLU A 44 -7.67 -3.13 4.57
CA GLU A 44 -8.12 -3.24 5.97
C GLU A 44 -7.78 -1.99 6.79
N ARG A 45 -6.78 -1.18 6.40
CA ARG A 45 -6.43 0.08 7.07
C ARG A 45 -7.53 1.16 6.94
N CYS A 46 -8.46 1.01 6.00
CA CYS A 46 -9.54 1.98 5.81
C CYS A 46 -10.44 2.07 7.05
N LEU A 47 -10.69 3.31 7.52
CA LEU A 47 -11.54 3.59 8.67
C LEU A 47 -13.04 3.63 8.34
N LEU A 48 -13.40 3.53 7.05
CA LEU A 48 -14.77 3.65 6.54
C LEU A 48 -15.48 4.90 7.08
N CYS A 49 -14.82 6.05 6.94
CA CYS A 49 -15.32 7.33 7.43
C CYS A 49 -16.65 7.69 6.76
N ARG A 50 -17.67 8.04 7.56
CA ARG A 50 -18.95 8.54 7.03
C ARG A 50 -18.79 9.83 6.20
N ARG A 51 -17.79 10.64 6.54
CA ARG A 51 -17.36 11.83 5.80
C ARG A 51 -15.84 11.76 5.68
N PRO A 52 -15.29 11.31 4.54
CA PRO A 52 -13.85 11.29 4.33
C PRO A 52 -13.30 12.73 4.25
N PRO A 53 -12.01 12.93 4.63
CA PRO A 53 -11.33 14.21 4.46
C PRO A 53 -11.13 14.57 2.98
#